data_AF-A0A7S3LN28-F1
#
_entry.id   AF-A0A7S3LN28-F1
#
_cell.length_a   1.000
_cell.length_b   1.000
_cell.length_c   1.000
_cell.angle_alpha   90.00
_cell.angle_beta   90.00
_cell.angle_gamma   90.00
#
_symmetry.space_group_name_H-M   'P 1'
#
loop_
_entity.id
_entity.type
_entity.pdbx_description
1 polymer ?
#
loop_
_entity_poly.entity_id
_entity_poly.type
_entity_poly.pdbx_seq_one_letter_code
_entity_poly.pdbx_strand_id
1 'polypeptide(L)'
;QLIDDIRKCNIPIADGKTLTQAMHSNGINMRYLSEIAERSLASENVITPNGTTLLPPMPQSIYELCEIEMIARSIKWIIRRSRRKNVAVRQTPASFIASLLNNTFQNSVETWNEICEHVKDHYNNFQIKIWGSSATMTNRAFPLALLRRICQISGIVINAREYKFDQEQKPAESEKKQDVIVQSDTIFKVTDIADVVPVVKSSIPEWPITEARDCLETAKVHLAQKEFVKAYERANEALNLVTQVTGSAHLTVATCCSFIGTILHHL
;
A
#
# COMPACT_ATOMS: atom_id res chain seq x y z
N GLN A 1 -13.73 -15.73 7.98
CA GLN A 1 -12.35 -16.21 7.77
C GLN A 1 -11.35 -15.06 7.70
N LEU A 2 -11.17 -14.32 6.60
CA LEU A 2 -10.15 -13.24 6.54
C LEU A 2 -10.28 -12.23 7.71
N ILE A 3 -11.49 -11.76 8.02
CA ILE A 3 -11.72 -10.83 9.14
C ILE A 3 -11.32 -11.45 10.49
N ASP A 4 -11.62 -12.73 10.68
CA ASP A 4 -11.26 -13.45 11.90
C ASP A 4 -9.74 -13.64 12.00
N ASP A 5 -9.08 -13.91 10.88
CA ASP A 5 -7.63 -14.05 10.80
C ASP A 5 -6.91 -12.72 11.05
N ILE A 6 -7.48 -11.59 10.59
CA ILE A 6 -6.99 -10.25 10.91
C ILE A 6 -7.19 -9.96 12.40
N ARG A 7 -8.38 -10.22 12.96
CA ARG A 7 -8.68 -10.03 14.40
C ARG A 7 -7.74 -10.82 15.30
N LYS A 8 -7.42 -12.06 14.91
CA LYS A 8 -6.52 -12.96 15.67
C LYS A 8 -5.04 -12.70 15.39
N CYS A 9 -4.69 -11.73 14.54
CA CYS A 9 -3.32 -11.49 14.09
C CYS A 9 -2.65 -12.72 13.45
N ASN A 10 -3.44 -13.61 12.84
CA ASN A 10 -2.93 -14.77 12.11
C ASN A 10 -2.26 -14.36 10.80
N ILE A 11 -2.64 -13.20 10.24
CA ILE A 11 -2.08 -12.66 9.00
C ILE A 11 -1.43 -11.30 9.32
N PRO A 12 -0.12 -11.14 9.07
CA PRO A 12 0.54 -9.86 9.29
C PRO A 12 0.16 -8.89 8.16
N ILE A 13 -0.79 -8.01 8.44
CA ILE A 13 -1.14 -6.89 7.55
C ILE A 13 -0.35 -5.66 7.98
N ALA A 14 0.77 -5.42 7.30
CA ALA A 14 1.68 -4.31 7.60
C ALA A 14 1.48 -3.10 6.65
N ASP A 15 0.97 -3.33 5.45
CA ASP A 15 0.84 -2.31 4.40
C ASP A 15 -0.23 -2.67 3.35
N GLY A 16 -0.48 -1.76 2.41
CA GLY A 16 -1.52 -1.96 1.39
C GLY A 16 -1.20 -3.14 0.44
N LYS A 17 0.09 -3.51 0.31
CA LYS A 17 0.52 -4.66 -0.50
C LYS A 17 0.11 -5.97 0.17
N THR A 18 0.47 -6.14 1.43
CA THR A 18 0.11 -7.31 2.24
C THR A 18 -1.41 -7.44 2.41
N LEU A 19 -2.13 -6.33 2.61
CA LEU A 19 -3.60 -6.32 2.60
C LEU A 19 -4.18 -6.81 1.26
N THR A 20 -3.67 -6.30 0.14
CA THR A 20 -4.12 -6.72 -1.20
C THR A 20 -3.83 -8.20 -1.44
N GLN A 21 -2.66 -8.69 -1.03
CA GLN A 21 -2.29 -10.10 -1.14
C GLN A 21 -3.21 -10.99 -0.29
N ALA A 22 -3.49 -10.60 0.95
CA ALA A 22 -4.38 -11.33 1.86
C ALA A 22 -5.82 -11.41 1.32
N MET A 23 -6.34 -10.31 0.73
CA MET A 23 -7.64 -10.34 0.08
C MET A 23 -7.65 -11.30 -1.11
N HIS A 24 -6.66 -11.18 -2.02
CA HIS A 24 -6.59 -12.03 -3.20
C HIS A 24 -6.36 -13.52 -2.88
N SER A 25 -5.56 -13.84 -1.85
CA SER A 25 -5.34 -15.24 -1.44
C SER A 25 -6.60 -15.90 -0.88
N ASN A 26 -7.53 -15.10 -0.35
CA ASN A 26 -8.85 -15.52 0.09
C ASN A 26 -9.92 -15.43 -1.03
N GLY A 27 -9.53 -15.10 -2.26
CA GLY A 27 -10.45 -14.93 -3.39
C GLY A 27 -11.35 -13.69 -3.29
N ILE A 28 -11.03 -12.75 -2.40
CA ILE A 28 -11.83 -11.55 -2.15
C ILE A 28 -11.42 -10.45 -3.13
N ASN A 29 -12.41 -9.91 -3.85
CA ASN A 29 -12.21 -8.79 -4.76
C ASN A 29 -11.94 -7.49 -3.98
N MET A 30 -10.98 -6.68 -4.44
CA MET A 30 -10.65 -5.39 -3.85
C MET A 30 -11.83 -4.40 -3.78
N ARG A 31 -12.93 -4.62 -4.52
CA ARG A 31 -14.17 -3.83 -4.37
C ARG A 31 -14.81 -3.95 -2.99
N TYR A 32 -14.57 -5.06 -2.28
CA TYR A 32 -15.09 -5.31 -0.92
C TYR A 32 -14.22 -4.67 0.17
N LEU A 33 -13.29 -3.79 -0.19
CA LEU A 33 -12.43 -3.11 0.76
C LEU A 33 -13.22 -2.18 1.70
N SER A 34 -14.31 -1.57 1.23
CA SER A 34 -15.21 -0.77 2.08
C SER A 34 -15.90 -1.61 3.15
N GLU A 35 -16.35 -2.82 2.80
CA GLU A 35 -16.95 -3.76 3.76
C GLU A 35 -15.96 -4.15 4.87
N ILE A 36 -14.70 -4.40 4.50
CA ILE A 36 -13.64 -4.69 5.48
C ILE A 36 -13.39 -3.47 6.38
N ALA A 37 -13.39 -2.25 5.82
CA ALA A 37 -13.26 -1.03 6.59
C ALA A 37 -14.43 -0.88 7.57
N GLU A 38 -15.68 -1.01 7.13
CA GLU A 38 -16.84 -0.87 8.02
C GLU A 38 -16.85 -1.91 9.15
N ARG A 39 -16.55 -3.17 8.83
CA ARG A 39 -16.44 -4.25 9.83
C ARG A 39 -15.24 -4.13 10.75
N SER A 40 -14.22 -3.38 10.36
CA SER A 40 -13.08 -3.11 11.25
C SER A 40 -13.47 -2.21 12.43
N LEU A 41 -14.42 -1.30 12.22
CA LEU A 41 -14.93 -0.40 13.25
C LEU A 41 -16.05 -1.02 14.08
N ALA A 42 -16.76 -2.02 13.54
CA ALA A 42 -17.89 -2.66 14.22
C ALA A 42 -17.43 -3.71 15.25
N SER A 43 -17.99 -3.63 16.46
CA SER A 43 -17.98 -4.76 17.39
C SER A 43 -19.04 -5.77 16.94
N GLU A 44 -18.64 -7.02 16.73
CA GLU A 44 -19.54 -8.07 16.23
C GLU A 44 -19.92 -9.06 17.34
N ASN A 45 -21.21 -9.38 17.45
CA ASN A 45 -21.68 -10.47 18.30
C ASN A 45 -21.61 -11.79 17.53
N VAL A 46 -20.78 -12.73 17.98
CA VAL A 46 -20.70 -14.07 17.41
C VAL A 46 -21.47 -15.05 18.28
N ILE A 47 -22.45 -15.73 17.68
CA ILE A 47 -23.20 -16.80 18.33
C ILE A 47 -22.31 -18.05 18.33
N THR A 48 -21.86 -18.47 19.50
CA THR A 48 -21.15 -19.72 19.71
C THR A 48 -22.08 -20.74 20.38
N PRO A 49 -21.76 -22.05 20.32
CA PRO A 49 -22.53 -23.09 21.04
C PRO A 49 -22.67 -22.82 22.55
N ASN A 50 -21.76 -22.02 23.12
CA ASN A 50 -21.70 -21.68 24.54
C ASN A 50 -22.33 -20.29 24.86
N GLY A 51 -23.00 -19.64 23.89
CA GLY A 51 -23.63 -18.33 24.04
C GLY A 51 -23.11 -17.27 23.05
N THR A 52 -23.61 -16.04 23.18
CA THR A 52 -23.13 -14.89 22.39
C THR A 52 -21.83 -14.34 22.96
N THR A 53 -20.76 -14.39 22.16
CA THR A 53 -19.46 -13.76 22.49
C THR A 53 -19.32 -12.46 21.69
N LEU A 54 -19.05 -11.35 22.36
CA LEU A 54 -18.72 -10.08 21.71
C LEU A 54 -17.27 -10.10 21.26
N LEU A 55 -17.03 -9.99 19.96
CA LEU A 55 -15.68 -9.78 19.43
C LEU A 55 -15.33 -8.29 19.49
N PRO A 56 -14.12 -7.94 19.99
CA PRO A 56 -13.66 -6.56 19.98
C PRO A 56 -13.49 -6.05 18.53
N PRO A 57 -13.54 -4.73 18.32
CA PRO A 57 -13.22 -4.13 17.03
C PRO A 57 -11.77 -4.45 16.62
N MET A 58 -11.51 -4.40 15.32
CA MET A 58 -10.14 -4.57 14.81
C MET A 58 -9.28 -3.33 15.16
N PRO A 59 -7.94 -3.45 15.14
CA PRO A 59 -7.07 -2.29 15.31
C PRO A 59 -7.43 -1.17 14.30
N GLN A 60 -7.46 0.08 14.76
CA GLN A 60 -7.78 1.26 13.94
C GLN A 60 -6.89 1.37 12.69
N SER A 61 -5.65 0.87 12.78
CA SER A 61 -4.71 0.81 11.66
C SER A 61 -5.24 0.02 10.45
N ILE A 62 -6.12 -0.96 10.64
CA ILE A 62 -6.75 -1.70 9.54
C ILE A 62 -7.71 -0.80 8.77
N TYR A 63 -8.53 -0.01 9.48
CA TYR A 63 -9.43 0.94 8.86
C TYR A 63 -8.67 2.00 8.06
N GLU A 64 -7.64 2.59 8.67
CA GLU A 64 -6.76 3.57 8.04
C GLU A 64 -6.11 3.02 6.79
N LEU A 65 -5.64 1.77 6.84
CA LEU A 65 -5.02 1.11 5.70
C LEU A 65 -6.01 0.90 4.56
N CYS A 66 -7.25 0.49 4.86
CA CYS A 66 -8.31 0.37 3.87
C CYS A 66 -8.61 1.71 3.20
N GLU A 67 -8.76 2.80 3.97
CA GLU A 67 -8.98 4.13 3.40
C GLU A 67 -7.81 4.60 2.53
N ILE A 68 -6.57 4.44 3.00
CA ILE A 68 -5.36 4.77 2.23
C ILE A 68 -5.34 4.01 0.89
N GLU A 69 -5.68 2.72 0.93
CA GLU A 69 -5.72 1.87 -0.26
C GLU A 69 -6.82 2.31 -1.25
N MET A 70 -8.01 2.68 -0.75
CA MET A 70 -9.09 3.22 -1.58
C MET A 70 -8.68 4.55 -2.24
N ILE A 71 -8.13 5.48 -1.47
CA ILE A 71 -7.69 6.79 -1.98
C ILE A 71 -6.57 6.64 -3.01
N ALA A 72 -5.56 5.83 -2.73
CA ALA A 72 -4.45 5.61 -3.66
C ALA A 72 -4.92 5.00 -5.00
N ARG A 73 -5.92 4.12 -4.97
CA ARG A 73 -6.54 3.55 -6.19
C ARG A 73 -7.36 4.57 -6.96
N SER A 74 -8.11 5.43 -6.27
CA SER A 74 -8.83 6.56 -6.89
C SER A 74 -7.87 7.54 -7.55
N ILE A 75 -6.77 7.89 -6.90
CA ILE A 75 -5.72 8.76 -7.50
C ILE A 75 -5.09 8.09 -8.73
N LYS A 76 -4.77 6.79 -8.66
CA LYS A 76 -4.31 6.02 -9.83
C LYS A 76 -5.32 6.09 -10.98
N TRP A 77 -6.63 6.02 -10.68
CA TRP A 77 -7.68 6.16 -11.68
C TRP A 77 -7.68 7.57 -12.32
N ILE A 78 -7.58 8.64 -11.52
CA ILE A 78 -7.48 10.03 -11.99
C ILE A 78 -6.27 10.21 -12.91
N ILE A 79 -5.09 9.70 -12.51
CA ILE A 79 -3.86 9.74 -13.32
C ILE A 79 -4.07 9.02 -14.66
N ARG A 80 -4.63 7.80 -14.64
CA ARG A 80 -4.89 7.02 -15.86
C ARG A 80 -5.92 7.67 -16.77
N ARG A 81 -6.92 8.33 -16.22
CA ARG A 81 -7.94 9.08 -16.98
C ARG A 81 -7.32 10.32 -17.62
N SER A 82 -6.58 11.12 -16.85
CA SER A 82 -5.92 12.34 -17.31
C SER A 82 -4.87 12.07 -18.39
N ARG A 83 -4.05 11.03 -18.22
CA ARG A 83 -3.08 10.58 -19.24
C ARG A 83 -3.73 10.13 -20.55
N ARG A 84 -4.93 9.53 -20.50
CA ARG A 84 -5.66 9.09 -21.70
C ARG A 84 -6.22 10.29 -22.48
N LYS A 85 -6.82 11.25 -21.78
CA LYS A 85 -7.49 12.41 -22.38
C LYS A 85 -6.51 13.48 -22.87
N ASN A 86 -5.46 13.78 -22.12
CA ASN A 86 -4.60 14.94 -22.37
C ASN A 86 -3.21 14.51 -22.88
N VAL A 87 -2.86 14.95 -24.09
CA VAL A 87 -1.53 14.73 -24.68
C VAL A 87 -0.43 15.43 -23.86
N ALA A 88 -0.69 16.65 -23.39
CA ALA A 88 0.27 17.42 -22.59
C ALA A 88 0.69 16.68 -21.31
N VAL A 89 -0.24 16.01 -20.63
CA VAL A 89 0.04 15.20 -19.44
C VAL A 89 0.96 14.00 -19.74
N ARG A 90 0.96 13.50 -20.99
CA ARG A 90 1.89 12.45 -21.42
C ARG A 90 3.29 12.99 -21.71
N GLN A 91 3.38 14.21 -22.24
CA GLN A 91 4.65 14.86 -22.56
C GLN A 91 5.35 15.39 -21.29
N THR A 92 4.59 15.97 -20.36
CA THR A 92 5.10 16.54 -19.11
C THR A 92 4.38 15.93 -17.91
N PRO A 93 4.64 14.65 -17.57
CA PRO A 93 3.96 13.99 -16.46
C PRO A 93 4.36 14.58 -15.10
N ALA A 94 5.59 15.10 -14.96
CA ALA A 94 6.09 15.61 -13.69
C ALA A 94 5.29 16.84 -13.20
N SER A 95 5.02 17.84 -14.05
CA SER A 95 4.25 19.02 -13.64
C SER A 95 2.83 18.65 -13.20
N PHE A 96 2.18 17.76 -13.94
CA PHE A 96 0.85 17.25 -13.59
C PHE A 96 0.85 16.47 -12.28
N ILE A 97 1.80 15.56 -12.08
CA ILE A 97 1.89 14.75 -10.86
C ILE A 97 2.17 15.65 -9.65
N ALA A 98 3.06 16.63 -9.76
CA ALA A 98 3.35 17.55 -8.65
C ALA A 98 2.09 18.33 -8.25
N SER A 99 1.38 18.87 -9.25
CA SER A 99 0.11 19.57 -9.02
C SER A 99 -0.95 18.66 -8.40
N LEU A 100 -1.11 17.42 -8.89
CA LEU A 100 -2.08 16.48 -8.34
C LEU A 100 -1.76 16.09 -6.89
N LEU A 101 -0.49 15.84 -6.58
CA LEU A 101 -0.05 15.54 -5.21
C LEU A 101 -0.29 16.74 -4.30
N ASN A 102 0.11 17.95 -4.71
CA ASN A 102 -0.19 19.17 -3.97
C ASN A 102 -1.70 19.31 -3.72
N ASN A 103 -2.55 19.16 -4.74
CA ASN A 103 -4.00 19.24 -4.60
C ASN A 103 -4.56 18.18 -3.63
N THR A 104 -4.02 16.97 -3.67
CA THR A 104 -4.42 15.87 -2.77
C THR A 104 -4.05 16.21 -1.32
N PHE A 105 -2.79 16.54 -1.05
CA PHE A 105 -2.28 16.75 0.30
C PHE A 105 -2.71 18.11 0.88
N GLN A 106 -2.99 19.12 0.05
CA GLN A 106 -3.50 20.44 0.47
C GLN A 106 -5.04 20.55 0.45
N ASN A 107 -5.76 19.45 0.20
CA ASN A 107 -7.22 19.40 0.27
C ASN A 107 -7.99 20.27 -0.77
N SER A 108 -7.53 20.32 -2.02
CA SER A 108 -8.30 20.99 -3.09
C SER A 108 -9.66 20.32 -3.27
N VAL A 109 -10.72 21.14 -3.20
CA VAL A 109 -12.13 20.70 -3.25
C VAL A 109 -12.42 19.92 -4.53
N GLU A 110 -11.89 20.37 -5.66
CA GLU A 110 -12.10 19.75 -6.98
C GLU A 110 -11.53 18.32 -7.01
N THR A 111 -10.30 18.17 -6.54
CA THR A 111 -9.60 16.86 -6.54
C THR A 111 -10.28 15.90 -5.56
N TRP A 112 -10.67 16.39 -4.38
CA TRP A 112 -11.34 15.55 -3.38
C TRP A 112 -12.77 15.19 -3.77
N ASN A 113 -13.49 16.04 -4.51
CA ASN A 113 -14.79 15.68 -5.08
C ASN A 113 -14.63 14.53 -6.08
N GLU A 114 -13.65 14.57 -6.99
CA GLU A 114 -13.37 13.48 -7.92
C GLU A 114 -12.98 12.18 -7.19
N ILE A 115 -12.16 12.27 -6.14
CA ILE A 115 -11.77 11.11 -5.32
C ILE A 115 -13.01 10.52 -4.63
N CYS A 116 -13.83 11.36 -3.99
CA CYS A 116 -15.02 10.90 -3.26
C CYS A 116 -16.07 10.30 -4.20
N GLU A 117 -16.29 10.88 -5.38
CA GLU A 117 -17.18 10.33 -6.41
C GLU A 117 -16.71 8.94 -6.86
N HIS A 118 -15.42 8.81 -7.21
CA HIS A 118 -14.87 7.50 -7.60
C HIS A 118 -14.96 6.47 -6.45
N VAL A 119 -14.73 6.89 -5.20
CA VAL A 119 -14.84 5.98 -4.06
C VAL A 119 -16.28 5.51 -3.85
N LYS A 120 -17.27 6.42 -3.92
CA LYS A 120 -18.69 6.07 -3.82
C LYS A 120 -19.09 5.08 -4.90
N ASP A 121 -18.72 5.34 -6.15
CA ASP A 121 -19.06 4.50 -7.29
C ASP A 121 -18.39 3.12 -7.24
N HIS A 122 -17.11 3.05 -6.84
CA HIS A 122 -16.34 1.81 -6.88
C HIS A 122 -16.52 0.92 -5.64
N TYR A 123 -16.81 1.51 -4.48
CA TYR A 123 -16.81 0.85 -3.17
C TYR A 123 -18.17 0.91 -2.47
N ASN A 124 -19.26 0.70 -3.20
CA ASN A 124 -20.62 0.56 -2.65
C ASN A 124 -21.06 1.75 -1.77
N ASN A 125 -20.97 2.97 -2.30
CA ASN A 125 -21.34 4.22 -1.61
C ASN A 125 -20.55 4.53 -0.32
N PHE A 126 -19.36 3.96 -0.18
CA PHE A 126 -18.47 4.23 0.95
C PHE A 126 -18.12 5.73 1.07
N GLN A 127 -18.08 6.23 2.30
CA GLN A 127 -17.71 7.60 2.62
C GLN A 127 -16.38 7.64 3.37
N ILE A 128 -15.43 8.40 2.84
CA ILE A 128 -14.11 8.60 3.46
C ILE A 128 -14.29 9.43 4.74
N LYS A 129 -13.82 8.93 5.88
CA LYS A 129 -13.96 9.58 7.18
C LYS A 129 -12.67 10.27 7.63
N ILE A 130 -11.51 9.62 7.50
CA ILE A 130 -10.25 10.17 8.04
C ILE A 130 -9.69 11.25 7.13
N TRP A 131 -9.79 11.04 5.83
CA TRP A 131 -9.18 11.90 4.82
C TRP A 131 -10.16 12.81 4.07
N GLY A 132 -11.47 12.71 4.32
CA GLY A 132 -12.50 13.45 3.58
C GLY A 132 -12.53 14.96 3.88
N SER A 133 -13.28 15.73 3.07
CA SER A 133 -13.33 17.21 3.12
C SER A 133 -13.68 17.83 4.49
N SER A 134 -14.29 17.08 5.41
CA SER A 134 -14.64 17.57 6.75
C SER A 134 -13.53 17.36 7.81
N ALA A 135 -12.47 16.61 7.50
CA ALA A 135 -11.38 16.39 8.43
C ALA A 135 -10.45 17.61 8.40
N THR A 136 -10.44 18.40 9.48
CA THR A 136 -9.35 19.32 9.79
C THR A 136 -8.02 18.61 9.60
N MET A 137 -7.03 19.28 9.00
CA MET A 137 -5.74 18.68 8.60
C MET A 137 -5.03 17.91 9.74
N THR A 138 -5.37 18.22 10.98
CA THR A 138 -4.86 17.61 12.21
C THR A 138 -5.26 16.15 12.44
N ASN A 139 -6.28 15.62 11.76
CA ASN A 139 -6.76 14.24 11.91
C ASN A 139 -6.36 13.30 10.75
N ARG A 140 -5.52 13.74 9.81
CA ARG A 140 -5.08 12.90 8.68
C ARG A 140 -4.06 11.86 9.15
N ALA A 141 -4.47 10.61 9.21
CA ALA A 141 -3.59 9.51 9.59
C ALA A 141 -2.56 9.21 8.47
N PHE A 142 -1.27 9.29 8.81
CA PHE A 142 -0.12 8.77 8.04
C PHE A 142 0.01 9.28 6.58
N PRO A 143 0.27 10.59 6.34
CA PRO A 143 0.45 11.15 5.00
C PRO A 143 1.58 10.51 4.20
N LEU A 144 2.66 10.11 4.86
CA LEU A 144 3.75 9.37 4.24
C LEU A 144 3.32 7.97 3.77
N ALA A 145 2.45 7.29 4.51
CA ALA A 145 1.92 5.98 4.10
C ALA A 145 1.04 6.12 2.84
N LEU A 146 0.21 7.15 2.79
CA LEU A 146 -0.58 7.46 1.60
C LEU A 146 0.31 7.81 0.40
N LEU A 147 1.29 8.70 0.57
CA LEU A 147 2.24 9.08 -0.49
C LEU A 147 2.97 7.84 -1.04
N ARG A 148 3.54 7.03 -0.13
CA ARG A 148 4.21 5.78 -0.49
C ARG A 148 3.28 4.88 -1.30
N ARG A 149 2.02 4.76 -0.88
CA ARG A 149 1.07 3.88 -1.56
C ARG A 149 0.66 4.39 -2.94
N ILE A 150 0.45 5.70 -3.09
CA ILE A 150 0.21 6.34 -4.39
C ILE A 150 1.37 6.06 -5.34
N CYS A 151 2.60 6.23 -4.88
CA CYS A 151 3.82 5.97 -5.66
C CYS A 151 3.90 4.50 -6.11
N GLN A 152 3.69 3.56 -5.20
CA GLN A 152 3.73 2.12 -5.50
C GLN A 152 2.68 1.70 -6.53
N ILE A 153 1.43 2.15 -6.38
CA ILE A 153 0.33 1.73 -7.27
C ILE A 153 0.41 2.44 -8.63
N SER A 154 0.89 3.68 -8.66
CA SER A 154 0.92 4.52 -9.87
C SER A 154 2.25 4.45 -10.63
N GLY A 155 3.29 3.88 -10.02
CA GLY A 155 4.64 3.82 -10.60
C GLY A 155 5.38 5.15 -10.55
N ILE A 156 5.06 6.03 -9.61
CA ILE A 156 5.70 7.35 -9.49
C ILE A 156 6.92 7.20 -8.59
N VAL A 157 8.06 7.72 -9.05
CA VAL A 157 9.30 7.79 -8.27
C VAL A 157 9.53 9.23 -7.84
N ILE A 158 9.67 9.43 -6.54
CA ILE A 158 9.84 10.73 -5.91
C ILE A 158 11.17 10.74 -5.14
N ASN A 159 11.85 11.88 -5.13
CA ASN A 159 13.08 12.09 -4.40
C ASN A 159 12.86 11.98 -2.88
N ALA A 160 13.82 11.36 -2.19
CA ALA A 160 13.79 11.29 -0.74
C ALA A 160 14.06 12.68 -0.14
N ARG A 161 13.03 13.29 0.45
CA ARG A 161 13.09 14.57 1.14
C ARG A 161 12.16 14.53 2.35
N GLU A 162 12.40 15.44 3.30
CA GLU A 162 11.50 15.66 4.42
C GLU A 162 10.33 16.54 3.96
N TYR A 163 9.26 15.89 3.50
CA TYR A 163 8.04 16.57 3.07
C TYR A 163 7.24 17.04 4.29
N LYS A 164 6.97 18.35 4.37
CA LYS A 164 6.17 18.96 5.44
C LYS A 164 4.71 19.04 5.02
N PHE A 165 3.89 18.13 5.57
CA PHE A 165 2.45 18.06 5.27
C PHE A 165 1.59 18.99 6.13
N ASP A 166 2.15 19.53 7.23
CA ASP A 166 1.43 20.31 8.24
C ASP A 166 1.33 21.81 7.93
N GLN A 167 1.77 22.24 6.75
CA GLN A 167 1.71 23.66 6.39
C GLN A 167 0.28 24.05 6.03
N GLU A 168 -0.46 24.54 7.03
CA GLU A 168 -1.60 25.41 6.79
C GLU A 168 -1.11 26.60 5.95
N GLN A 169 -1.67 26.74 4.74
CA GLN A 169 -1.46 27.97 3.99
C GLN A 169 -2.08 29.11 4.81
N LYS A 170 -1.23 29.97 5.38
CA LYS A 170 -1.70 31.30 5.76
C LYS A 170 -2.32 31.92 4.50
N PRO A 171 -3.59 32.36 4.54
CA PRO A 171 -4.17 33.08 3.42
C PRO A 171 -3.27 34.28 3.14
N ALA A 172 -2.99 34.51 1.86
CA ALA A 172 -2.17 35.61 1.40
C ALA A 172 -2.82 36.96 1.79
N GLU A 173 -2.51 37.46 2.98
CA GLU A 173 -2.73 38.86 3.30
C GLU A 173 -1.70 39.69 2.54
N SER A 174 -2.24 40.43 1.59
CA SER A 174 -1.68 41.54 0.84
C SER A 174 -0.51 42.27 1.51
N GLU A 175 0.71 41.98 1.04
CA GLU A 175 1.74 43.01 0.91
C GLU A 175 2.34 42.97 -0.50
N LYS A 176 1.99 43.99 -1.29
CA LYS A 176 2.62 44.30 -2.56
C LYS A 176 4.09 44.65 -2.28
N LYS A 177 5.02 43.79 -2.68
CA LYS A 177 6.39 44.19 -3.01
C LYS A 177 6.78 43.59 -4.36
N GLN A 178 7.10 44.51 -5.27
CA GLN A 178 7.50 44.30 -6.66
C GLN A 178 8.75 43.42 -6.80
N ASP A 179 8.75 42.65 -7.90
CA ASP A 179 9.90 42.12 -8.64
C ASP A 179 10.91 41.27 -7.87
N VAL A 180 10.44 40.17 -7.26
CA VAL A 180 11.19 38.92 -7.15
C VAL A 180 10.18 37.79 -7.38
N ILE A 181 10.49 36.83 -8.25
CA ILE A 181 9.65 35.66 -8.54
C ILE A 181 9.49 34.86 -7.24
N VAL A 182 8.42 35.13 -6.48
CA VAL A 182 8.06 34.39 -5.26
C VAL A 182 7.57 33.02 -5.70
N GLN A 183 8.47 32.02 -5.69
CA GLN A 183 8.09 30.62 -5.81
C GLN A 183 7.14 30.32 -4.65
N SER A 184 5.87 30.01 -4.97
CA SER A 184 4.94 29.46 -3.99
C SER A 184 5.58 28.22 -3.37
N ASP A 185 5.71 28.19 -2.04
CA ASP A 185 6.30 27.06 -1.33
C ASP A 185 5.26 25.93 -1.28
N THR A 186 5.12 25.24 -2.40
CA THR A 186 4.27 24.05 -2.52
C THR A 186 5.00 22.83 -1.94
N ILE A 187 4.25 21.90 -1.34
CA ILE A 187 4.79 20.69 -0.70
C ILE A 187 5.65 19.88 -1.69
N PHE A 188 5.18 19.73 -2.92
CA PHE A 188 5.86 19.00 -3.99
C PHE A 188 6.24 19.95 -5.14
N LYS A 189 7.52 19.97 -5.50
CA LYS A 189 8.06 20.68 -6.65
C LYS A 189 8.20 19.71 -7.83
N VAL A 190 8.27 20.25 -9.04
CA VAL A 190 8.48 19.44 -10.25
C VAL A 190 9.81 18.68 -10.18
N THR A 191 10.82 19.27 -9.52
CA THR A 191 12.13 18.65 -9.29
C THR A 191 12.11 17.50 -8.28
N ASP A 192 11.02 17.32 -7.53
CA ASP A 192 10.86 16.18 -6.61
C ASP A 192 10.49 14.90 -7.35
N ILE A 193 9.95 15.00 -8.57
CA ILE A 193 9.53 13.84 -9.35
C ILE A 193 10.70 13.36 -10.19
N ALA A 194 11.26 12.23 -9.80
CA ALA A 194 12.42 11.65 -10.44
C ALA A 194 12.06 10.90 -11.73
N ASP A 195 11.01 10.06 -11.67
CA ASP A 195 10.63 9.21 -12.80
C ASP A 195 9.19 8.69 -12.69
N VAL A 196 8.66 8.14 -13.79
CA VAL A 196 7.42 7.36 -13.80
C VAL A 196 7.66 6.02 -14.49
N VAL A 197 7.75 4.97 -13.68
CA VAL A 197 8.03 3.59 -14.08
C VAL A 197 6.73 2.84 -14.39
N PRO A 198 6.69 1.99 -15.43
CA PRO A 198 5.52 1.14 -15.68
C PRO A 198 5.27 0.14 -14.55
N VAL A 199 4.03 0.10 -14.05
CA VAL A 199 3.57 -0.93 -13.12
C VAL A 199 2.99 -2.10 -13.92
N VAL A 200 3.77 -3.17 -14.07
CA VAL A 200 3.39 -4.37 -14.81
C VAL A 200 2.63 -5.33 -13.91
N LYS A 201 1.48 -5.83 -14.39
CA LYS A 201 0.82 -6.99 -13.80
C LYS A 201 1.33 -8.22 -14.51
N SER A 202 1.99 -9.10 -13.77
CA SER A 202 2.46 -10.38 -14.28
C SER A 202 1.58 -11.50 -13.72
N SER A 203 1.33 -12.52 -14.54
CA SER A 203 0.75 -13.79 -14.09
C SER A 203 1.82 -14.73 -13.53
N ILE A 204 3.09 -14.32 -13.54
CA ILE A 204 4.19 -15.09 -12.97
C ILE A 204 3.96 -15.17 -11.46
N PRO A 205 3.86 -16.38 -10.89
CA PRO A 205 3.68 -16.54 -9.46
C PRO A 205 4.94 -16.04 -8.72
N GLU A 206 4.75 -15.52 -7.50
CA GLU A 206 5.87 -15.02 -6.68
C GLU A 206 6.90 -16.13 -6.40
N TRP A 207 6.42 -17.36 -6.25
CA TRP A 207 7.23 -18.57 -6.22
C TRP A 207 6.90 -19.44 -7.44
N PRO A 208 7.90 -19.95 -8.17
CA PRO A 208 7.68 -20.81 -9.33
C PRO A 208 6.88 -22.08 -9.01
N ILE A 209 7.06 -22.59 -7.79
CA ILE A 209 6.49 -23.83 -7.28
C ILE A 209 6.04 -23.57 -5.83
N THR A 210 4.83 -23.99 -5.48
CA THR A 210 4.26 -23.84 -4.13
C THR A 210 5.03 -24.63 -3.08
N GLU A 211 5.45 -25.84 -3.43
CA GLU A 211 6.18 -26.78 -2.57
C GLU A 211 7.53 -26.19 -2.14
N ALA A 212 8.19 -25.44 -3.02
CA ALA A 212 9.43 -24.74 -2.68
C ALA A 212 9.22 -23.66 -1.62
N ARG A 213 8.07 -22.94 -1.69
CA ARG A 213 7.70 -21.96 -0.67
C ARG A 213 7.44 -22.65 0.67
N ASP A 214 6.71 -23.75 0.68
CA ASP A 214 6.37 -24.49 1.91
C ASP A 214 7.64 -25.08 2.56
N CYS A 215 8.57 -25.61 1.76
CA CYS A 215 9.88 -26.04 2.25
C CYS A 215 10.67 -24.88 2.89
N LEU A 216 10.61 -23.68 2.30
CA LEU A 216 11.30 -22.52 2.86
C LEU A 216 10.62 -21.98 4.14
N GLU A 217 9.29 -21.98 4.21
CA GLU A 217 8.57 -21.60 5.42
C GLU A 217 8.81 -22.59 6.57
N THR A 218 8.81 -23.90 6.28
CA THR A 218 9.18 -24.92 7.28
C THR A 218 10.65 -24.78 7.72
N ALA A 219 11.56 -24.44 6.81
CA ALA A 219 12.95 -24.14 7.17
C ALA A 219 13.07 -22.94 8.13
N LYS A 220 12.27 -21.88 7.95
CA LYS A 220 12.20 -20.75 8.89
C LYS A 220 11.70 -21.16 10.27
N VAL A 221 10.71 -22.06 10.33
CA VAL A 221 10.22 -22.60 11.61
C VAL A 221 11.32 -23.37 12.34
N HIS A 222 12.06 -24.25 11.65
CA HIS A 222 13.18 -24.99 12.25
C HIS A 222 14.32 -24.05 12.69
N LEU A 223 14.60 -23.00 11.92
CA LEU A 223 15.59 -21.99 12.29
C LEU A 223 15.19 -21.27 13.58
N ALA A 224 13.91 -20.88 13.73
CA ALA A 224 13.39 -20.27 14.95
C ALA A 224 13.47 -21.21 16.16
N GLN A 225 13.33 -22.52 15.93
CA GLN A 225 13.49 -23.57 16.94
C GLN A 225 14.98 -23.92 17.23
N LYS A 226 15.94 -23.26 16.56
CA LYS A 226 17.39 -23.54 16.62
C LYS A 226 17.77 -24.95 16.15
N GLU A 227 16.92 -25.60 15.36
CA GLU A 227 17.22 -26.87 14.71
C GLU A 227 17.93 -26.63 13.36
N PHE A 228 19.18 -26.15 13.42
CA PHE A 228 19.87 -25.63 12.23
C PHE A 228 20.09 -26.65 11.10
N VAL A 229 20.36 -27.92 11.44
CA VAL A 229 20.58 -28.98 10.43
C VAL A 229 19.31 -29.23 9.63
N LYS A 230 18.16 -29.38 10.29
CA LYS A 230 16.86 -29.57 9.62
C LYS A 230 16.45 -28.34 8.82
N ALA A 231 16.71 -27.14 9.35
CA ALA A 231 16.48 -25.90 8.63
C ALA A 231 17.30 -25.85 7.33
N TYR A 232 18.58 -26.25 7.39
CA TYR A 232 19.46 -26.31 6.23
C TYR A 232 18.96 -27.32 5.19
N GLU A 233 18.58 -28.53 5.61
CA GLU A 233 18.05 -29.58 4.72
C GLU A 233 16.82 -29.08 3.95
N ARG A 234 15.84 -28.49 4.65
CA ARG A 234 14.62 -27.94 4.03
C ARG A 234 14.89 -26.75 3.13
N ALA A 235 15.81 -25.86 3.51
CA ALA A 235 16.20 -24.73 2.67
C ALA A 235 16.92 -25.19 1.40
N ASN A 236 17.75 -26.23 1.50
CA ASN A 236 18.46 -26.80 0.35
C ASN A 236 17.50 -27.56 -0.59
N GLU A 237 16.50 -28.25 -0.04
CA GLU A 237 15.40 -28.85 -0.82
C GLU A 237 14.65 -27.77 -1.62
N ALA A 238 14.29 -26.65 -0.99
CA ALA A 238 13.67 -25.52 -1.67
C ALA A 238 14.56 -24.94 -2.78
N LEU A 239 15.87 -24.78 -2.52
CA LEU A 239 16.83 -24.31 -3.52
C LEU A 239 16.89 -25.22 -4.75
N ASN A 240 16.94 -26.54 -4.54
CA ASN A 240 16.99 -27.53 -5.61
C ASN A 240 15.73 -27.48 -6.48
N LEU A 241 14.54 -27.45 -5.85
CA LEU A 241 13.26 -27.35 -6.55
C LEU A 241 13.19 -26.10 -7.45
N VAL A 242 13.56 -24.94 -6.90
CA VAL A 242 13.53 -23.67 -7.65
C VAL A 242 14.53 -23.67 -8.80
N THR A 243 15.75 -24.16 -8.56
CA THR A 243 16.82 -24.17 -9.57
C THR A 243 16.48 -25.09 -10.73
N GLN A 244 15.82 -26.23 -10.48
CA GLN A 244 15.38 -27.15 -11.53
C GLN A 244 14.35 -26.52 -12.48
N VAL A 245 13.45 -25.67 -11.98
CA VAL A 245 12.38 -25.08 -12.80
C VAL A 245 12.77 -23.76 -13.45
N THR A 246 13.54 -22.91 -12.75
CA THR A 246 13.83 -21.54 -13.22
C THR A 246 15.27 -21.31 -13.67
N GLY A 247 16.18 -22.25 -13.39
CA GLY A 247 17.61 -22.08 -13.59
C GLY A 247 18.28 -21.25 -12.49
N SER A 248 19.60 -21.13 -12.56
CA SER A 248 20.43 -20.55 -11.48
C SER A 248 20.37 -19.03 -11.34
N ALA A 249 19.88 -18.31 -12.36
CA ALA A 249 19.87 -16.84 -12.39
C ALA A 249 18.59 -16.19 -11.86
N HIS A 250 17.61 -16.99 -11.40
CA HIS A 250 16.32 -16.47 -10.95
C HIS A 250 16.40 -15.85 -9.55
N LEU A 251 15.62 -14.78 -9.31
CA LEU A 251 15.62 -14.04 -8.03
C LEU A 251 15.35 -14.95 -6.81
N THR A 252 14.44 -15.92 -6.94
CA THR A 252 14.10 -16.83 -5.84
C THR A 252 15.25 -17.77 -5.46
N VAL A 253 16.13 -18.13 -6.41
CA VAL A 253 17.36 -18.89 -6.12
C VAL A 253 18.27 -18.05 -5.22
N ALA A 254 18.45 -16.77 -5.55
CA ALA A 254 19.25 -15.86 -4.72
C ALA A 254 18.66 -15.69 -3.31
N THR A 255 17.33 -15.63 -3.19
CA THR A 255 16.64 -15.61 -1.88
C THR A 255 16.93 -16.88 -1.07
N CYS A 256 16.84 -18.06 -1.67
CA CYS A 256 17.17 -19.33 -1.00
C CYS A 256 18.65 -19.37 -0.58
N CYS A 257 19.58 -18.98 -1.46
CA CYS A 257 21.00 -18.93 -1.14
C CYS A 257 21.32 -17.96 0.01
N SER A 258 20.71 -16.78 0.00
CA SER A 258 20.85 -15.81 1.08
C SER A 258 20.34 -16.38 2.41
N PHE A 259 19.22 -17.09 2.38
CA PHE A 259 18.65 -17.71 3.58
C PHE A 259 19.51 -18.85 4.11
N ILE A 260 20.05 -19.70 3.23
CA ILE A 260 21.03 -20.73 3.59
C ILE A 260 22.28 -20.10 4.22
N GLY A 261 22.76 -18.98 3.67
CA GLY A 261 23.87 -18.21 4.25
C GLY A 261 23.59 -17.77 5.69
N THR A 262 22.37 -17.31 5.98
CA THR A 262 21.95 -16.98 7.35
C THR A 262 21.96 -18.20 8.26
N ILE A 263 21.48 -19.37 7.80
CA ILE A 263 21.50 -20.61 8.59
C ILE A 263 22.94 -21.03 8.90
N LEU A 264 23.82 -21.02 7.88
CA LEU A 264 25.24 -21.37 8.02
C LEU A 264 26.00 -20.43 8.96
N HIS A 265 25.58 -19.17 9.07
CA HIS A 265 26.17 -18.25 10.05
C HIS A 265 25.84 -18.62 11.50
N HIS A 266 24.73 -19.33 11.73
CA HIS A 266 24.29 -19.76 13.05
C HIS A 266 24.73 -21.20 13.42
N LEU A 267 25.24 -21.97 12.44
CA LEU A 267 25.83 -23.30 12.62
C LEU A 267 27.26 -23.20 13.17
#